data_AF-L0JPS3-F1
#
_entry.id   AF-L0JPS3-F1
#
_cell.length_a   1.000
_cell.length_b   1.000
_cell.length_c   1.000
_cell.angle_alpha   90.00
_cell.angle_beta   90.00
_cell.angle_gamma   90.00
#
_symmetry.space_group_name_H-M   'P 1'
#
loop_
_entity.id
_entity.type
_entity.pdbx_description
1 polymer ?
#
loop_
_entity_poly.entity_id
_entity_poly.type
_entity_poly.pdbx_seq_one_letter_code
_entity_poly.pdbx_strand_id
1 'polypeptide(L)'
;MRYLSVDDVLTIHELIVEDDPETDPGVQHRSDIGYATGFIEAGAFGQKPETIHEKAFHLMRLLTANHPFVDGNKRTALSSTVAFYALNGFDFDYGNEIRTLLKQLATDESEVDQQAAIEQFEETAAPIDPDVQVAVLSFFDLEERARNDYPGSDQNEG
;
A
#
# COMPACT_ATOMS: atom_id res chain seq x y z
N MET A 1 8.59 -2.04 -12.81
CA MET A 1 7.98 -1.84 -11.49
C MET A 1 6.57 -2.39 -11.56
N ARG A 2 6.18 -3.23 -10.60
CA ARG A 2 4.81 -3.71 -10.43
C ARG A 2 4.08 -2.78 -9.45
N TYR A 3 2.80 -2.52 -9.69
CA TYR A 3 1.98 -1.63 -8.88
C TYR A 3 0.80 -2.40 -8.31
N LEU A 4 0.35 -1.98 -7.12
CA LEU A 4 -0.90 -2.48 -6.56
C LEU A 4 -2.07 -1.84 -7.29
N SER A 5 -3.08 -2.65 -7.62
CA SER A 5 -4.38 -2.16 -8.05
C SER A 5 -5.21 -1.68 -6.85
N VAL A 6 -6.33 -1.01 -7.12
CA VAL A 6 -7.30 -0.65 -6.08
C VAL A 6 -7.80 -1.90 -5.36
N ASP A 7 -8.07 -2.97 -6.11
CA ASP A 7 -8.62 -4.20 -5.53
C ASP A 7 -7.57 -4.92 -4.67
N ASP A 8 -6.28 -4.82 -5.00
CA ASP A 8 -5.23 -5.38 -4.12
C ASP A 8 -5.18 -4.65 -2.76
N VAL A 9 -5.34 -3.32 -2.75
CA VAL A 9 -5.40 -2.55 -1.50
C VAL A 9 -6.67 -2.88 -0.70
N LEU A 10 -7.79 -3.12 -1.38
CA LEU A 10 -9.03 -3.57 -0.73
C LEU A 10 -8.87 -4.97 -0.11
N THR A 11 -8.30 -5.92 -0.84
CA THR A 11 -8.00 -7.26 -0.30
C THR A 11 -7.05 -7.21 0.88
N ILE A 12 -6.01 -6.36 0.82
CA ILE A 12 -5.12 -6.15 1.97
C ILE A 12 -5.90 -5.62 3.18
N HIS A 13 -6.84 -4.70 2.97
CA HIS A 13 -7.67 -4.19 4.06
C HIS A 13 -8.59 -5.26 4.67
N GLU A 14 -9.20 -6.10 3.83
CA GLU A 14 -10.01 -7.23 4.29
C GLU A 14 -9.21 -8.17 5.20
N LEU A 15 -7.97 -8.50 4.79
CA LEU A 15 -7.07 -9.30 5.63
C LEU A 15 -6.73 -8.63 6.97
N ILE A 16 -6.60 -7.30 7.01
CA ILE A 16 -6.40 -6.55 8.26
C ILE A 16 -7.61 -6.68 9.19
N VAL A 17 -8.83 -6.60 8.63
CA VAL A 17 -10.06 -6.73 9.41
C VAL A 17 -10.27 -8.16 9.90
N GLU A 18 -9.92 -9.16 9.08
CA GLU A 18 -10.00 -10.56 9.46
C GLU A 18 -9.01 -10.92 10.59
N ASP A 19 -7.80 -10.36 10.56
CA ASP A 19 -6.76 -10.59 11.57
C ASP A 19 -7.07 -9.90 12.91
N ASP A 20 -7.77 -8.76 12.88
CA ASP A 20 -8.19 -8.02 14.07
C ASP A 20 -9.69 -7.66 14.01
N PRO A 21 -10.55 -8.50 14.61
CA PRO A 21 -12.01 -8.29 14.65
C PRO A 21 -12.46 -7.03 15.40
N GLU A 22 -11.57 -6.33 16.13
CA GLU A 22 -11.88 -5.02 16.72
C GLU A 22 -11.80 -3.88 15.69
N THR A 23 -11.27 -4.16 14.49
CA THR A 23 -11.20 -3.21 13.37
C THR A 23 -12.53 -3.14 12.67
N ASP A 24 -13.15 -1.96 12.67
CA ASP A 24 -14.41 -1.75 11.95
C ASP A 24 -14.20 -1.89 10.43
N PRO A 25 -14.92 -2.79 9.73
CA PRO A 25 -14.85 -2.92 8.29
C PRO A 25 -15.44 -1.70 7.57
N GLY A 26 -14.92 -1.40 6.38
CA GLY A 26 -15.62 -0.58 5.40
C GLY A 26 -14.74 0.42 4.69
N VAL A 27 -15.18 0.80 3.49
CA VAL A 27 -14.52 1.80 2.64
C VAL A 27 -15.30 3.12 2.73
N GLN A 28 -14.64 4.18 3.18
CA GLN A 28 -15.20 5.54 3.18
C GLN A 28 -15.05 6.19 1.81
N HIS A 29 -13.85 6.13 1.24
CA HIS A 29 -13.49 6.88 0.03
C HIS A 29 -12.66 6.02 -0.93
N ARG A 30 -13.33 5.15 -1.70
CA ARG A 30 -12.65 4.29 -2.70
C ARG A 30 -11.85 5.10 -3.74
N SER A 31 -12.29 6.32 -4.05
CA SER A 31 -11.57 7.25 -4.93
C SER A 31 -10.17 7.57 -4.44
N ASP A 32 -9.95 7.61 -3.12
CA ASP A 32 -8.67 7.99 -2.55
C ASP A 32 -7.65 6.86 -2.67
N ILE A 33 -8.12 5.61 -2.66
CA ILE A 33 -7.31 4.44 -3.01
C ILE A 33 -6.87 4.54 -4.47
N GLY A 34 -7.81 4.80 -5.38
CA GLY A 34 -7.52 4.98 -6.81
C GLY A 34 -6.59 6.15 -7.08
N TYR A 35 -6.71 7.24 -6.32
CA TYR A 35 -5.79 8.36 -6.39
C TYR A 35 -4.39 7.97 -5.91
N ALA A 36 -4.27 7.26 -4.79
CA ALA A 36 -2.97 6.81 -4.26
C ALA A 36 -2.23 5.91 -5.25
N THR A 37 -2.89 4.86 -5.78
CA THR A 37 -2.29 3.93 -6.74
C THR A 37 -1.97 4.62 -8.08
N GLY A 38 -2.88 5.46 -8.57
CA GLY A 38 -2.67 6.21 -9.81
C GLY A 38 -1.55 7.25 -9.71
N PHE A 39 -1.45 7.95 -8.57
CA PHE A 39 -0.40 8.95 -8.34
C PHE A 39 0.99 8.33 -8.35
N ILE A 40 1.19 7.21 -7.66
CA ILE A 40 2.52 6.58 -7.61
C ILE A 40 2.93 6.00 -8.96
N GLU A 41 2.00 5.63 -9.85
CA GLU A 41 2.30 5.10 -11.17
C GLU A 41 2.53 6.21 -12.20
N ALA A 42 1.57 7.12 -12.34
CA ALA A 42 1.52 8.10 -13.41
C ALA A 42 1.99 9.50 -12.98
N GLY A 43 2.00 9.81 -11.68
CA GLY A 43 2.14 11.15 -11.16
C GLY A 43 0.85 11.98 -11.32
N ALA A 44 0.82 13.17 -10.73
CA ALA A 44 -0.25 14.14 -10.91
C ALA A 44 0.29 15.57 -10.78
N PHE A 45 -0.37 16.54 -11.41
CA PHE A 45 -0.06 17.97 -11.30
C PHE A 45 1.41 18.34 -11.56
N GLY A 46 2.06 17.63 -12.49
CA GLY A 46 3.46 17.87 -12.84
C GLY A 46 4.46 17.31 -11.82
N GLN A 47 4.00 16.63 -10.78
CA GLN A 47 4.83 15.89 -9.84
C GLN A 47 4.68 14.40 -10.12
N LYS A 48 5.80 13.68 -10.17
CA LYS A 48 5.81 12.24 -10.36
C LYS A 48 6.93 11.64 -9.53
N PRO A 49 6.62 10.75 -8.56
CA PRO A 49 7.67 10.00 -7.90
C PRO A 49 8.35 9.05 -8.90
N GLU A 50 9.67 9.06 -8.90
CA GLU A 50 10.52 8.35 -9.84
C GLU A 50 11.10 7.08 -9.22
N THR A 51 11.62 7.18 -7.99
CA THR A 51 12.24 6.04 -7.31
C THR A 51 11.20 5.13 -6.65
N ILE A 52 11.59 3.90 -6.37
CA ILE A 52 10.72 2.98 -5.61
C ILE A 52 10.41 3.53 -4.22
N HIS A 53 11.39 4.16 -3.56
CA HIS A 53 11.25 4.70 -2.21
C HIS A 53 10.30 5.90 -2.18
N GLU A 54 10.39 6.80 -3.17
CA GLU A 54 9.45 7.90 -3.34
C GLU A 54 8.01 7.38 -3.55
N LYS A 55 7.84 6.38 -4.42
CA LYS A 55 6.53 5.77 -4.68
C LYS A 55 5.96 5.08 -3.45
N ALA A 56 6.78 4.31 -2.74
CA ALA A 56 6.41 3.63 -1.51
C ALA A 56 6.01 4.64 -0.41
N PHE A 57 6.78 5.71 -0.22
CA PHE A 57 6.46 6.78 0.71
C PHE A 57 5.13 7.42 0.36
N HIS A 58 4.92 7.83 -0.90
CA HIS A 58 3.68 8.46 -1.32
C HIS A 58 2.47 7.54 -1.23
N LEU A 59 2.63 6.23 -1.47
CA LEU A 59 1.57 5.24 -1.25
C LEU A 59 1.16 5.21 0.23
N MET A 60 2.14 5.06 1.14
CA MET A 60 1.89 5.06 2.58
C MET A 60 1.22 6.37 3.02
N ARG A 61 1.77 7.50 2.55
CA ARG A 61 1.31 8.85 2.88
C ARG A 61 -0.15 9.05 2.52
N LEU A 62 -0.50 8.78 1.26
CA LEU A 62 -1.84 9.03 0.73
C LEU A 62 -2.88 8.11 1.38
N LEU A 63 -2.58 6.81 1.55
CA LEU A 63 -3.50 5.89 2.21
C LEU A 63 -3.67 6.20 3.71
N THR A 64 -2.64 6.75 4.35
CA THR A 64 -2.72 7.11 5.77
C THR A 64 -3.47 8.41 5.98
N ALA A 65 -3.14 9.46 5.23
CA ALA A 65 -3.67 10.81 5.44
C ALA A 65 -5.07 11.01 4.85
N ASN A 66 -5.41 10.32 3.75
CA ASN A 66 -6.73 10.44 3.14
C ASN A 66 -7.80 9.60 3.85
N HIS A 67 -7.39 8.66 4.72
CA HIS A 67 -8.29 7.77 5.46
C HIS A 67 -9.38 7.09 4.59
N PRO A 68 -9.02 6.32 3.55
CA PRO A 68 -10.00 5.72 2.64
C PRO A 68 -10.91 4.68 3.30
N PHE A 69 -10.60 4.19 4.50
CA PHE A 69 -11.34 3.16 5.24
C PHE A 69 -11.95 3.69 6.54
N VAL A 70 -12.94 2.96 7.07
CA VAL A 70 -13.61 3.29 8.35
C VAL A 70 -12.63 3.21 9.51
N ASP A 71 -11.90 2.10 9.59
CA ASP A 71 -10.76 1.91 10.50
C ASP A 71 -9.63 1.19 9.77
N GLY A 72 -8.51 0.92 10.43
CA GLY A 72 -7.41 0.13 9.86
C GLY A 72 -6.56 0.85 8.83
N ASN A 73 -6.80 2.14 8.56
CA ASN A 73 -6.08 2.96 7.56
C ASN A 73 -4.55 2.83 7.66
N LYS A 74 -3.99 3.04 8.86
CA LYS A 74 -2.54 2.94 9.10
C LYS A 74 -2.00 1.53 8.80
N ARG A 75 -2.70 0.49 9.26
CA ARG A 75 -2.29 -0.90 9.05
C ARG A 75 -2.37 -1.30 7.59
N THR A 76 -3.39 -0.83 6.89
CA THR A 76 -3.59 -1.05 5.47
C THR A 76 -2.53 -0.32 4.64
N ALA A 77 -2.22 0.95 4.97
CA ALA A 77 -1.16 1.72 4.33
C ALA A 77 0.22 1.06 4.50
N LEU A 78 0.52 0.60 5.71
CA LEU A 78 1.77 -0.11 6.01
C LEU A 78 1.86 -1.43 5.24
N SER A 79 0.82 -2.26 5.30
CA SER A 79 0.80 -3.56 4.61
C SER A 79 0.84 -3.42 3.09
N SER A 80 0.17 -2.40 2.54
CA SER A 80 0.26 -2.04 1.11
C SER A 80 1.67 -1.62 0.72
N THR A 81 2.37 -0.89 1.59
CA THR A 81 3.77 -0.50 1.33
C THR A 81 4.70 -1.71 1.33
N VAL A 82 4.54 -2.62 2.29
CA VAL A 82 5.29 -3.89 2.36
C VAL A 82 5.03 -4.72 1.11
N ALA A 83 3.76 -4.90 0.73
CA ALA A 83 3.39 -5.63 -0.48
C ALA A 83 3.97 -4.99 -1.75
N PHE A 84 3.94 -3.65 -1.85
CA PHE A 84 4.54 -2.93 -2.97
C PHE A 84 6.05 -3.16 -3.08
N TYR A 85 6.79 -3.15 -1.98
CA TYR A 85 8.22 -3.49 -1.98
C TYR A 85 8.45 -4.95 -2.38
N ALA A 86 7.69 -5.90 -1.82
CA ALA A 86 7.81 -7.32 -2.11
C ALA A 86 7.60 -7.61 -3.61
N LEU A 87 6.57 -7.03 -4.22
CA LEU A 87 6.31 -7.11 -5.66
C LEU A 87 7.45 -6.61 -6.54
N ASN A 88 8.32 -5.76 -5.98
CA ASN A 88 9.44 -5.15 -6.68
C ASN A 88 10.81 -5.66 -6.23
N GLY A 89 10.85 -6.74 -5.44
CA GLY A 89 12.09 -7.42 -5.07
C GLY A 89 12.80 -6.84 -3.85
N PHE A 90 12.05 -6.18 -2.96
CA PHE A 90 12.58 -5.64 -1.73
C PHE A 90 11.79 -6.15 -0.53
N ASP A 91 12.51 -6.41 0.55
CA ASP A 91 11.96 -6.53 1.88
C ASP A 91 11.91 -5.15 2.52
N PHE A 92 10.92 -4.91 3.35
CA PHE A 92 10.74 -3.66 4.05
C PHE A 92 10.58 -3.95 5.54
N ASP A 93 11.71 -4.23 6.20
CA ASP A 93 11.77 -4.54 7.62
C ASP A 93 11.65 -3.25 8.45
N TYR A 94 10.41 -2.83 8.66
CA TYR A 94 10.12 -1.53 9.25
C TYR A 94 10.31 -1.50 10.78
N GLY A 95 11.12 -0.53 11.22
CA GLY A 95 11.37 -0.24 12.63
C GLY A 95 10.36 0.69 13.31
N ASN A 96 10.78 1.27 14.44
CA ASN A 96 9.98 2.23 15.20
C ASN A 96 9.88 3.58 14.49
N GLU A 97 10.86 3.90 13.66
CA GLU A 97 10.99 5.12 12.87
C GLU A 97 9.81 5.21 11.89
N ILE A 98 9.58 4.16 11.10
CA ILE A 98 8.44 4.06 10.17
C ILE A 98 7.11 4.08 10.92
N ARG A 99 7.00 3.40 12.07
CA ARG A 99 5.77 3.43 12.90
C ARG A 99 5.48 4.82 13.46
N THR A 100 6.51 5.61 13.74
CA THR A 100 6.38 6.99 14.23
C THR A 100 5.95 7.91 13.10
N LEU A 101 6.60 7.80 11.94
CA LEU A 101 6.22 8.50 10.72
C LEU A 101 4.76 8.23 10.34
N LEU A 102 4.34 6.96 10.36
CA LEU A 102 2.96 6.56 10.07
C LEU A 102 1.93 7.21 11.02
N LYS A 103 2.30 7.40 12.30
CA LYS A 103 1.45 8.13 13.26
C LYS A 103 1.39 9.62 12.93
N GLN A 104 2.52 10.24 12.60
CA GLN A 104 2.58 11.66 12.22
C GLN A 104 1.75 11.92 10.97
N LEU A 105 1.88 11.08 9.94
CA LEU A 105 1.09 11.16 8.71
C LEU A 105 -0.42 11.09 8.95
N ALA A 106 -0.86 10.34 9.97
CA ALA A 106 -2.26 10.23 10.33
C ALA A 106 -2.81 11.42 11.14
N THR A 107 -1.94 12.28 11.68
CA THR A 107 -2.35 13.38 12.57
C THR A 107 -2.08 14.76 11.98
N ASP A 108 -0.88 14.95 11.41
CA ASP A 108 -0.45 16.19 10.79
C ASP A 108 0.66 15.87 9.78
N GLU A 109 0.25 15.64 8.53
CA GLU A 109 1.16 15.36 7.43
C GLU A 109 2.11 16.54 7.16
N SER A 110 1.69 17.78 7.44
CA SER A 110 2.45 18.98 7.04
C SER A 110 3.75 19.16 7.81
N GLU A 111 3.87 18.54 8.98
CA GLU A 111 5.07 18.53 9.81
C GLU A 111 6.09 17.45 9.40
N VAL A 112 5.73 16.57 8.45
CA VAL A 112 6.63 15.52 7.97
C VAL A 112 7.60 16.08 6.95
N ASP A 113 8.90 16.00 7.26
CA ASP A 113 9.95 16.21 6.28
C ASP A 113 9.94 15.05 5.26
N GLN A 114 9.39 15.33 4.08
CA GLN A 114 9.27 14.35 3.01
C GLN A 114 10.63 13.79 2.58
N GLN A 115 11.68 14.61 2.51
CA GLN A 115 12.98 14.14 2.04
C GLN A 115 13.58 13.17 3.06
N ALA A 116 13.58 13.55 4.35
CA ALA A 116 14.08 12.68 5.41
C ALA A 116 13.29 11.37 5.52
N ALA A 117 11.97 11.43 5.29
CA ALA A 117 11.13 10.23 5.27
C ALA A 117 11.47 9.28 4.12
N ILE A 118 11.74 9.81 2.91
CA ILE A 118 12.15 9.00 1.77
C ILE A 118 13.53 8.36 2.00
N GLU A 119 14.48 9.11 2.56
CA GLU A 119 15.80 8.59 2.93
C GLU A 119 15.66 7.44 3.95
N GLN A 120 14.78 7.59 4.95
CA GLN A 120 14.49 6.51 5.89
C GLN A 120 13.88 5.28 5.20
N PHE A 121 13.03 5.45 4.19
CA PHE A 121 12.46 4.34 3.40
C PHE A 121 13.54 3.60 2.61
N GLU A 122 14.50 4.33 2.06
CA GLU A 122 15.65 3.75 1.35
C GLU A 122 16.55 2.95 2.30
N GLU A 123 16.85 3.47 3.48
CA GLU A 123 17.64 2.76 4.50
C GLU A 123 16.93 1.52 5.06
N THR A 124 15.61 1.53 5.08
CA THR A 124 14.79 0.42 5.61
C THR A 124 14.64 -0.71 4.59
N ALA A 125 14.66 -0.41 3.30
CA ALA A 125 14.43 -1.39 2.25
C ALA A 125 15.70 -2.18 1.92
N ALA A 126 15.58 -3.51 1.84
CA ALA A 126 16.69 -4.40 1.47
C ALA A 126 16.29 -5.29 0.29
N PRO A 127 17.17 -5.57 -0.69
CA PRO A 127 16.86 -6.52 -1.75
C PRO A 127 16.56 -7.91 -1.17
N ILE A 128 15.52 -8.58 -1.66
CA ILE A 128 15.26 -9.99 -1.34
C ILE A 128 16.09 -10.93 -2.22
N ASP A 129 16.25 -12.16 -1.73
CA ASP A 129 16.82 -13.24 -2.53
C ASP A 129 15.98 -13.46 -3.81
N PRO A 130 16.60 -13.59 -5.00
CA PRO A 130 15.88 -13.81 -6.26
C PRO A 130 14.94 -15.02 -6.25
N ASP A 131 15.29 -16.10 -5.54
CA ASP A 131 14.43 -17.29 -5.44
C ASP A 131 13.18 -17.00 -4.62
N VAL A 132 13.31 -16.18 -3.56
CA VAL A 132 12.18 -15.68 -2.77
C VAL A 132 11.32 -14.76 -3.63
N GLN A 133 11.92 -13.88 -4.43
CA GLN A 133 11.18 -13.01 -5.34
C GLN A 133 10.35 -13.82 -6.35
N VAL A 134 10.93 -14.86 -6.96
CA VAL A 134 10.21 -15.74 -7.89
C VAL A 134 9.02 -16.41 -7.21
N ALA A 135 9.19 -16.88 -5.96
CA ALA A 135 8.10 -17.47 -5.19
C ALA A 135 6.98 -16.45 -4.91
N VAL A 136 7.33 -15.24 -4.48
CA VAL A 136 6.37 -14.13 -4.25
C VAL A 136 5.59 -13.83 -5.53
N LEU A 137 6.27 -13.60 -6.66
CA LEU A 137 5.61 -13.27 -7.92
C LEU A 137 4.70 -14.41 -8.41
N SER A 138 5.15 -15.66 -8.25
CA SER A 138 4.34 -16.83 -8.63
C SER A 138 3.07 -16.93 -7.79
N PHE A 139 3.14 -16.61 -6.51
CA PHE A 139 1.97 -16.57 -5.63
C PHE A 139 0.98 -15.49 -6.08
N PHE A 140 1.45 -14.25 -6.29
CA PHE A 140 0.59 -13.15 -6.76
C PHE A 140 -0.03 -13.44 -8.14
N ASP A 141 0.72 -13.99 -9.08
CA ASP A 141 0.20 -14.32 -10.42
C ASP A 141 -0.85 -15.45 -10.37
N LEU A 142 -0.76 -16.37 -9.39
CA LEU A 142 -1.78 -17.41 -9.18
C LEU A 142 -3.05 -16.85 -8.56
N GLU A 143 -2.94 -15.98 -7.56
CA GLU A 143 -4.06 -15.28 -6.95
C GLU A 143 -4.80 -14.39 -7.96
N GLU A 144 -4.07 -13.65 -8.81
CA GLU A 144 -4.66 -12.84 -9.87
C GLU A 144 -5.44 -13.69 -10.88
N ARG A 145 -4.89 -14.85 -11.26
CA ARG A 145 -5.60 -15.80 -12.14
C ARG A 145 -6.86 -16.34 -11.47
N ALA A 146 -6.79 -16.73 -10.19
CA ALA A 146 -7.95 -17.22 -9.46
C ALA A 146 -9.06 -16.17 -9.39
N ARG A 147 -8.70 -14.90 -9.16
CA ARG A 147 -9.61 -13.75 -9.14
C ARG A 147 -10.25 -13.50 -10.51
N ASN A 148 -9.49 -13.61 -11.59
CA ASN A 148 -9.99 -13.39 -12.95
C ASN A 148 -10.84 -14.56 -13.50
N ASP A 149 -10.55 -15.79 -13.09
CA ASP A 149 -11.33 -16.98 -13.49
C ASP A 149 -12.67 -17.07 -12.77
N TYR A 150 -12.81 -16.42 -11.62
CA TYR A 150 -14.06 -16.24 -10.88
C TYR A 150 -14.38 -14.75 -10.70
N PRO A 151 -14.86 -14.05 -11.75
CA PRO A 151 -15.35 -12.69 -11.57
C PRO A 151 -16.51 -12.76 -10.59
N GLY A 152 -16.32 -12.20 -9.40
CA GLY A 152 -17.35 -12.11 -8.37
C GLY A 152 -18.67 -11.69 -9.01
N SER A 153 -19.70 -12.50 -8.77
CA SER A 153 -21.06 -12.26 -9.24
C SER A 153 -21.68 -11.11 -8.46
N ASP A 154 -21.21 -9.89 -8.69
CA ASP A 154 -21.90 -8.67 -8.28
C ASP A 154 -22.51 -8.00 -9.52
N GLN A 155 -23.56 -8.66 -10.01
CA GLN A 155 -24.70 -8.01 -10.63
C GLN A 155 -25.83 -8.06 -9.59
N ASN A 156 -26.36 -6.89 -9.23
CA ASN A 156 -27.44 -6.59 -8.26
C ASN A 156 -26.92 -6.30 -6.84
N GLU A 157 -27.32 -5.23 -6.15
CA GLU A 157 -28.64 -4.57 -6.06
C GLU A 157 -28.42 -3.04 -5.93
N GLY A 158 -29.12 -2.16 -6.66
CA GLY A 158 -30.44 -1.63 -6.29
C GLY A 158 -30.42 -0.11 -6.25
#